data_AF-X1BJ13-F1
#
_entry.id   AF-X1BJ13-F1
#
_cell.length_a   1.000
_cell.length_b   1.000
_cell.length_c   1.000
_cell.angle_alpha   90.00
_cell.angle_beta   90.00
_cell.angle_gamma   90.00
#
_symmetry.space_group_name_H-M   'P 1'
#
loop_
_entity.id
_entity.type
_entity.pdbx_description
1 polymer ?
#
loop_
_entity_poly.entity_id
_entity_poly.type
_entity_poly.pdbx_seq_one_letter_code
_entity_poly.pdbx_strand_id
1 'polypeptide(L)'
;MSAELQRLKMNVVVHSESFTQMNHELKDFLFANMYRHFRVYRMQIKAEHILQNLFNAYTENPGILPAEVQGRAKNGEFHRVICDYIAGMTDRFALDEHSRLFDPQASL
;
A
#
# COMPACT_ATOMS: atom_id res chain seq x y z
N MET A 1 12.25 5.79 23.48
CA MET A 1 10.97 6.55 23.40
C MET A 1 9.99 5.87 24.34
N SER A 2 9.52 6.54 25.41
CA SER A 2 8.85 5.87 26.56
C SER A 2 7.54 5.19 26.15
N ALA A 3 7.37 3.92 26.52
CA ALA A 3 6.13 3.15 26.31
C ALA A 3 4.90 3.76 27.01
N GLU A 4 5.10 4.68 27.94
CA GLU A 4 4.04 5.41 28.63
C GLU A 4 3.38 6.44 27.72
N LEU A 5 4.15 7.13 26.87
CA LEU A 5 3.63 8.10 25.90
C LEU A 5 2.71 7.44 24.87
N GLN A 6 3.02 6.21 24.45
CA GLN A 6 2.23 5.45 23.47
C GLN A 6 0.90 4.94 24.03
N ARG A 7 0.76 4.86 25.36
CA ARG A 7 -0.46 4.35 26.04
C ARG A 7 -1.46 5.46 26.37
N LEU A 8 -1.11 6.73 26.15
CA LEU A 8 -2.02 7.85 26.37
C LEU A 8 -3.19 7.78 25.39
N LYS A 9 -4.40 8.10 25.87
CA LYS A 9 -5.62 8.10 25.06
C LYS A 9 -5.72 9.30 24.10
N MET A 10 -4.77 10.22 24.16
CA MET A 10 -4.77 11.47 23.40
C MET A 10 -3.45 11.62 22.64
N ASN A 11 -3.53 12.30 21.49
CA ASN A 11 -2.34 12.70 20.76
C ASN A 11 -1.59 13.75 21.58
N VAL A 12 -0.31 13.50 21.81
CA VAL A 12 0.58 14.42 22.55
C VAL A 12 1.26 15.43 21.63
N VAL A 13 1.37 15.10 20.34
CA VAL A 13 1.77 16.05 19.30
C VAL A 13 0.51 16.54 18.61
N VAL A 14 0.16 17.79 18.87
CA VAL A 14 -1.01 18.46 18.28
C VAL A 14 -0.60 19.82 17.72
N HIS A 15 -1.33 20.26 16.71
CA HIS A 15 -1.20 21.62 16.20
C HIS A 15 -1.95 22.61 17.08
N SER A 16 -1.55 23.88 17.06
CA SER A 16 -2.41 24.94 17.59
C SER A 16 -3.73 25.00 16.82
N GLU A 17 -4.75 25.61 17.42
CA GLU A 17 -6.05 25.79 16.78
C GLU A 17 -5.93 26.54 15.45
N SER A 18 -5.18 27.65 15.44
CA SER A 18 -4.91 28.44 14.23
C SER A 18 -4.22 27.64 13.12
N PHE A 19 -3.24 26.80 13.46
CA PHE A 19 -2.55 25.97 12.48
C PHE A 19 -3.45 24.85 11.95
N THR A 20 -4.29 24.28 12.82
CA THR A 20 -5.27 23.27 12.42
C THR A 20 -6.22 23.82 11.36
N GLN A 21 -6.71 25.05 11.55
CA GLN A 21 -7.57 25.74 10.59
C GLN A 21 -6.86 25.93 9.24
N MET A 22 -5.64 26.48 9.24
CA MET A 22 -4.85 26.67 8.02
C MET A 22 -4.56 25.35 7.28
N ASN A 23 -4.24 24.28 8.02
CA ASN A 23 -3.98 22.97 7.43
C ASN A 23 -5.26 22.35 6.83
N HIS A 24 -6.42 22.59 7.45
CA HIS A 24 -7.71 22.16 6.90
C HIS A 24 -7.99 22.86 5.56
N GLU A 25 -7.87 24.19 5.52
CA GLU A 25 -8.08 24.98 4.29
C GLU A 25 -7.14 24.54 3.16
N LEU A 26 -5.86 24.27 3.48
CA LEU A 26 -4.90 23.75 2.51
C LEU A 26 -5.31 22.35 1.99
N LYS A 27 -5.73 21.44 2.88
CA LYS A 27 -6.16 20.10 2.48
C LYS A 27 -7.39 20.16 1.58
N ASP A 28 -8.38 20.99 1.92
CA ASP A 28 -9.59 21.17 1.09
C ASP A 28 -9.23 21.66 -0.31
N PHE A 29 -8.34 22.66 -0.39
CA PHE A 29 -7.83 23.15 -1.66
C PHE A 29 -7.12 22.05 -2.46
N LEU A 30 -6.23 21.27 -1.85
CA LEU A 30 -5.51 20.18 -2.52
C LEU A 30 -6.45 19.02 -2.94
N PHE A 31 -7.45 18.70 -2.13
CA PHE A 31 -8.45 17.68 -2.48
C PHE A 31 -9.29 18.10 -3.68
N ALA A 32 -9.74 19.36 -3.72
CA ALA A 32 -10.51 19.89 -4.83
C ALA A 32 -9.70 20.02 -6.12
N ASN A 33 -8.43 20.43 -6.03
CA ASN A 33 -7.65 20.85 -7.20
C ASN A 33 -6.57 19.86 -7.65
N MET A 34 -6.10 18.97 -6.78
CA MET A 34 -4.98 18.06 -7.07
C MET A 34 -5.39 16.58 -7.02
N TYR A 35 -5.89 16.09 -5.89
CA TYR A 35 -6.15 14.65 -5.71
C TYR A 35 -7.27 14.12 -6.61
N ARG A 36 -8.29 14.93 -6.89
CA ARG A 36 -9.40 14.58 -7.79
C ARG A 36 -9.11 14.85 -9.27
N HIS A 37 -7.92 15.33 -9.60
CA HIS A 37 -7.54 15.56 -10.99
C HIS A 37 -7.54 14.23 -11.75
N PHE A 38 -8.15 14.19 -12.95
CA PHE A 38 -8.42 12.95 -13.68
C PHE A 38 -7.17 12.07 -13.90
N ARG A 39 -5.98 12.66 -14.03
CA ARG A 39 -4.71 11.92 -14.17
C ARG A 39 -4.34 11.15 -12.90
N VAL A 40 -4.51 11.77 -11.73
CA VAL A 40 -4.23 11.16 -10.42
C VAL A 40 -5.22 10.02 -10.19
N TYR A 41 -6.51 10.28 -10.41
CA TYR A 41 -7.55 9.27 -10.24
C TYR A 41 -7.37 8.06 -11.17
N ARG A 42 -7.01 8.28 -12.44
CA ARG A 42 -6.67 7.18 -13.36
C ARG A 42 -5.48 6.35 -12.89
N MET A 43 -4.47 6.97 -12.28
CA MET A 43 -3.33 6.25 -11.74
C MET A 43 -3.73 5.44 -10.50
N GLN A 44 -4.57 5.99 -9.64
CA GLN A 44 -5.13 5.28 -8.49
C GLN A 44 -5.86 4.00 -8.92
N ILE A 45 -6.77 4.08 -9.89
CA ILE A 45 -7.50 2.89 -10.40
C ILE A 45 -6.52 1.82 -10.92
N LYS A 46 -5.48 2.22 -11.65
CA LYS A 46 -4.47 1.28 -12.15
C LYS A 46 -3.73 0.60 -11.01
N ALA A 47 -3.31 1.37 -10.00
CA ALA A 47 -2.62 0.84 -8.83
C ALA A 47 -3.51 -0.14 -8.05
N GLU A 48 -4.79 0.18 -7.84
CA GLU A 48 -5.76 -0.71 -7.19
C GLU A 48 -5.87 -2.06 -7.93
N HIS A 49 -6.00 -2.04 -9.27
CA HIS A 49 -6.04 -3.27 -10.06
C HIS A 49 -4.74 -4.08 -9.98
N ILE A 50 -3.58 -3.42 -10.01
CA ILE A 50 -2.28 -4.11 -9.89
C ILE A 50 -2.19 -4.83 -8.54
N LEU A 51 -2.48 -4.13 -7.45
CA LEU A 51 -2.40 -4.69 -6.10
C LEU A 51 -3.41 -5.84 -5.91
N GLN A 52 -4.63 -5.68 -6.42
CA GLN A 52 -5.66 -6.72 -6.34
C GLN A 52 -5.26 -7.97 -7.12
N ASN A 53 -4.73 -7.81 -8.34
CA ASN A 53 -4.25 -8.93 -9.14
C ASN A 53 -3.10 -9.67 -8.45
N LEU A 54 -2.09 -8.95 -7.96
CA LEU A 54 -0.96 -9.55 -7.24
C LEU A 54 -1.43 -10.31 -6.00
N PHE A 55 -2.29 -9.68 -5.19
CA PHE A 55 -2.82 -10.30 -3.98
C PHE A 55 -3.60 -11.59 -4.28
N ASN A 56 -4.48 -11.54 -5.29
CA ASN A 56 -5.28 -12.70 -5.68
C ASN A 56 -4.39 -13.83 -6.22
N ALA A 57 -3.44 -13.53 -7.11
CA ALA A 57 -2.55 -14.55 -7.68
C ALA A 57 -1.74 -15.28 -6.60
N TYR A 58 -1.18 -14.55 -5.63
CA TYR A 58 -0.45 -15.17 -4.52
C TYR A 58 -1.36 -15.93 -3.56
N THR A 59 -2.61 -15.48 -3.37
CA THR A 59 -3.56 -16.16 -2.47
C THR A 59 -4.08 -17.46 -3.10
N GLU A 60 -4.39 -17.44 -4.40
CA GLU A 60 -4.84 -18.61 -5.15
C GLU A 60 -3.71 -19.63 -5.35
N ASN A 61 -2.47 -19.15 -5.56
CA ASN A 61 -1.31 -19.99 -5.80
C ASN A 61 -0.10 -19.55 -4.96
N PRO A 62 -0.04 -19.85 -3.64
CA PRO A 62 1.09 -19.44 -2.80
C PRO A 62 2.47 -19.90 -3.28
N GLY A 63 2.52 -20.96 -4.10
CA GLY A 63 3.77 -21.48 -4.68
C GLY A 63 4.48 -20.53 -5.64
N ILE A 64 3.81 -19.50 -6.17
CA ILE A 64 4.44 -18.48 -7.03
C ILE A 64 5.10 -17.33 -6.23
N LEU A 65 4.92 -17.28 -4.91
CA LEU A 65 5.70 -16.37 -4.06
C LEU A 65 7.19 -16.77 -4.06
N PRO A 66 8.12 -15.86 -3.81
CA PRO A 66 9.51 -16.23 -3.53
C PRO A 66 9.60 -17.21 -2.34
N ALA A 67 10.52 -18.18 -2.41
CA ALA A 67 10.66 -19.22 -1.39
C ALA A 67 10.88 -18.64 0.04
N GLU A 68 11.63 -17.55 0.14
CA GLU A 68 11.86 -16.83 1.39
C GLU A 68 10.60 -16.18 1.99
N VAL A 69 9.61 -15.86 1.14
CA VAL A 69 8.32 -15.31 1.57
C VAL A 69 7.40 -16.47 1.96
N GLN A 70 7.39 -17.56 1.19
CA GLN A 70 6.63 -18.76 1.52
C GLN A 70 6.97 -19.29 2.92
N GLY A 71 8.26 -19.33 3.27
CA GLY A 71 8.73 -19.79 4.58
C GLY A 71 8.31 -18.93 5.78
N ARG A 72 7.72 -17.75 5.56
CA ARG A 72 7.22 -16.86 6.64
C ARG A 72 5.81 -17.21 7.08
N ALA A 73 5.06 -18.01 6.31
CA ALA A 73 3.70 -18.39 6.64
C ALA A 73 3.69 -19.30 7.87
N LYS A 74 2.92 -18.90 8.89
CA LYS A 74 2.68 -19.72 10.08
C LYS A 74 1.39 -20.50 9.85
N ASN A 75 1.41 -21.81 10.08
CA ASN A 75 0.24 -22.69 9.97
C ASN A 75 -0.47 -22.64 8.60
N GLY A 76 0.23 -22.23 7.53
CA GLY A 76 -0.37 -22.07 6.19
C GLY A 76 -1.22 -20.81 6.00
N GLU A 77 -1.21 -19.85 6.94
CA GLU A 77 -1.89 -18.57 6.78
C GLU A 77 -1.04 -17.58 5.97
N PHE A 78 -1.31 -17.49 4.66
CA PHE A 78 -0.54 -16.64 3.74
C PHE A 78 -1.03 -15.19 3.66
N HIS A 79 -2.29 -14.90 3.98
CA HIS A 79 -2.88 -13.56 3.77
C HIS A 79 -2.03 -12.42 4.35
N ARG A 80 -1.57 -12.57 5.60
CA ARG A 80 -0.73 -11.53 6.24
C ARG A 80 0.64 -11.43 5.60
N VAL A 81 1.26 -12.57 5.27
CA VAL A 81 2.57 -12.64 4.62
C VAL A 81 2.53 -12.01 3.24
N ILE A 82 1.47 -12.24 2.47
CA ILE A 82 1.23 -11.64 1.16
C ILE A 82 1.07 -10.13 1.30
N CYS A 83 0.25 -9.65 2.25
CA CYS A 83 0.11 -8.22 2.52
C CYS A 83 1.44 -7.56 2.86
N ASP A 84 2.23 -8.16 3.75
CA ASP A 84 3.52 -7.61 4.17
C ASP A 84 4.54 -7.64 3.00
N TYR A 85 4.49 -8.67 2.14
CA TYR A 85 5.33 -8.74 0.94
C TYR A 85 4.97 -7.67 -0.09
N ILE A 86 3.69 -7.51 -0.42
CA ILE A 86 3.20 -6.49 -1.36
C ILE A 86 3.48 -5.08 -0.81
N ALA A 87 3.24 -4.83 0.47
CA ALA A 87 3.51 -3.53 1.10
C ALA A 87 5.01 -3.19 1.16
N GLY A 88 5.89 -4.19 1.06
CA GLY A 88 7.33 -4.01 0.95
C GLY A 88 7.83 -3.67 -0.45
N MET A 89 6.98 -3.74 -1.47
CA MET A 89 7.35 -3.43 -2.86
C MET A 89 7.46 -1.92 -3.08
N THR A 90 8.39 -1.53 -3.95
CA THR A 90 8.35 -0.19 -4.55
C THR A 90 7.39 -0.18 -5.73
N ASP A 91 6.88 1.00 -6.13
CA ASP A 91 5.99 1.15 -7.29
C ASP A 91 6.54 0.47 -8.56
N ARG A 92 7.85 0.67 -8.83
CA ARG A 92 8.51 0.05 -9.99
C ARG A 92 8.50 -1.47 -9.87
N PHE A 93 8.86 -2.00 -8.71
CA PHE A 93 8.90 -3.43 -8.49
C PHE A 93 7.51 -4.06 -8.64
N ALA A 94 6.46 -3.43 -8.09
CA ALA A 94 5.09 -3.93 -8.20
C ALA A 94 4.60 -3.97 -9.66
N LEU A 95 4.98 -2.98 -10.47
CA LEU A 95 4.69 -2.96 -11.91
C LEU A 95 5.42 -4.08 -12.66
N ASP A 96 6.72 -4.24 -12.39
CA ASP A 96 7.53 -5.27 -13.03
C ASP A 96 7.06 -6.69 -12.64
N GLU A 97 6.69 -6.88 -11.37
CA GLU A 97 6.17 -8.15 -10.86
C GLU A 97 4.80 -8.48 -11.45
N HIS A 98 3.91 -7.49 -11.56
CA HIS A 98 2.63 -7.65 -12.24
C HIS A 98 2.83 -8.02 -13.71
N SER A 99 3.77 -7.37 -14.40
CA SER A 99 4.11 -7.72 -15.78
C SER A 99 4.63 -9.17 -15.88
N ARG A 100 5.55 -9.59 -15.01
CA ARG A 100 6.06 -10.98 -14.99
C ARG A 100 4.98 -12.03 -14.78
N LEU A 101 3.99 -11.74 -13.93
CA LEU A 101 2.94 -12.71 -13.59
C LEU A 101 1.80 -12.76 -14.61
N PHE A 102 1.51 -11.67 -15.30
CA PHE A 102 0.30 -11.54 -16.13
C PHE A 102 0.56 -11.26 -17.61
N ASP A 103 1.76 -10.90 -18.03
CA ASP A 103 2.12 -10.71 -19.43
C ASP A 103 2.96 -11.89 -19.96
N PRO A 104 2.39 -12.78 -20.81
CA PRO A 104 3.12 -13.91 -21.38
C PRO A 104 4.30 -13.52 -22.27
N GLN A 105 4.38 -12.26 -22.71
CA GLN A 105 5.47 -11.74 -23.53
C GLN A 105 6.53 -10.98 -22.73
N ALA A 106 6.28 -10.72 -21.44
CA ALA A 106 7.30 -10.17 -20.57
C ALA A 106 8.46 -11.18 -20.51
N SER A 107 9.64 -10.75 -20.96
CA SER A 107 10.82 -11.60 -20.95
C SER A 107 11.13 -12.02 -19.51
N LEU A 108 11.23 -13.32 -19.29
CA LEU A 108 11.64 -13.94 -18.02
C LEU A 108 13.01 -13.42 -17.56
#